data_AF-A0A4Q7DWX0-F1
#
_entry.id   AF-A0A4Q7DWX0-F1
#
_cell.length_a   1.000
_cell.length_b   1.000
_cell.length_c   1.000
_cell.angle_alpha   90.00
_cell.angle_beta   90.00
_cell.angle_gamma   90.00
#
_symmetry.space_group_name_H-M   'P 1'
#
loop_
_entity.id
_entity.type
_entity.pdbx_description
1 polymer ?
#
loop_
_entity_poly.entity_id
_entity_poly.type
_entity_poly.pdbx_seq_one_letter_code
_entity_poly.pdbx_strand_id
1 'polypeptide(L)' 'MSVSDFCSQHNLSTKSFYNRRSKLRTKKPPESSFIAAKPAASEFVSLPELLQLKHGQSTVLLPSNTDVLWLAALLRALS' A
#
# COMPACT_ATOMS: atom_id res chain seq x y z
N MET A 1 -7.58 30.12 -8.52
CA MET A 1 -8.86 30.78 -8.86
C MET A 1 -9.79 30.67 -7.67
N SER A 2 -10.34 31.78 -7.16
CA SER A 2 -11.23 31.73 -5.99
C SER A 2 -12.66 31.31 -6.38
N VAL A 3 -13.48 30.90 -5.40
CA VAL A 3 -14.90 30.56 -5.64
C VAL A 3 -15.67 31.76 -6.19
N SER A 4 -15.38 32.97 -5.70
CA SER A 4 -15.96 34.22 -6.19
C SER A 4 -15.57 34.50 -7.64
N ASP A 5 -14.31 34.29 -8.01
CA ASP A 5 -13.84 34.51 -9.40
C ASP A 5 -14.54 33.53 -10.36
N PHE A 6 -14.61 32.25 -9.98
CA PHE A 6 -15.34 31.23 -10.75
C PHE A 6 -16.82 31.58 -10.90
N CYS A 7 -17.46 32.01 -9.81
CA CYS A 7 -18.87 32.39 -9.84
C CYS A 7 -19.10 33.61 -10.74
N SER A 8 -18.21 34.61 -10.69
CA SER A 8 -18.28 35.80 -11.55
C SER A 8 -18.11 35.44 -13.04
N GLN A 9 -17.12 34.61 -13.38
CA GLN A 9 -16.86 34.17 -14.75
C GLN A 9 -18.03 33.41 -15.37
N HIS A 10 -18.73 32.60 -14.57
CA HIS A 10 -19.84 31.77 -15.03
C HIS A 10 -21.23 32.38 -14.77
N ASN A 11 -21.30 33.66 -14.37
CA ASN A 11 -22.54 34.35 -13.99
C ASN A 11 -23.40 33.56 -12.98
N LEU A 12 -22.72 32.97 -11.99
CA LEU A 12 -23.34 32.20 -10.91
C LEU A 12 -23.37 33.02 -9.63
N SER A 13 -24.42 32.83 -8.82
CA SER A 13 -24.43 33.33 -7.46
C SER A 13 -23.57 32.45 -6.55
N THR A 14 -22.69 33.08 -5.75
CA THR A 14 -21.92 32.40 -4.70
C THR A 14 -22.81 31.67 -3.70
N LYS A 15 -23.99 32.24 -3.37
CA LYS A 15 -25.00 31.60 -2.52
C LYS A 15 -25.50 30.29 -3.12
N SER A 16 -25.80 30.29 -4.42
CA SER A 16 -26.23 29.09 -5.15
C SER A 16 -25.12 28.03 -5.20
N PHE A 17 -23.86 28.46 -5.40
CA PHE A 17 -22.70 27.57 -5.37
C PHE A 17 -22.56 26.87 -4.01
N TYR A 18 -22.57 27.61 -2.91
CA TYR A 18 -22.45 27.03 -1.56
C TYR A 18 -23.66 26.17 -1.18
N ASN A 19 -24.87 26.55 -1.59
CA ASN A 19 -26.07 25.72 -1.41
C ASN A 19 -25.91 24.35 -2.08
N ARG A 20 -25.47 24.33 -3.34
CA ARG A 20 -25.24 23.09 -4.10
C ARG A 20 -24.11 22.25 -3.50
N ARG A 21 -23.01 22.89 -3.09
CA ARG A 21 -21.89 22.23 -2.41
C ARG A 21 -22.31 21.55 -1.11
N SER A 22 -23.14 22.22 -0.31
CA SER A 22 -23.70 21.66 0.94
C SER A 22 -24.52 20.41 0.64
N LYS A 23 -25.44 20.48 -0.33
CA LYS A 23 -26.27 19.34 -0.76
C LYS A 23 -25.47 18.16 -1.32
N LEU A 24 -24.32 18.41 -1.95
CA LEU A 24 -23.45 17.35 -2.44
C LEU A 24 -22.67 16.67 -1.31
N ARG A 25 -22.29 17.40 -0.25
CA ARG A 25 -21.60 16.82 0.91
C ARG A 25 -22.49 15.91 1.76
N THR A 26 -23.80 16.17 1.78
CA THR A 26 -24.78 15.35 2.53
C THR A 26 -25.27 14.14 1.76
N LYS A 27 -24.99 14.05 0.45
CA LYS A 27 -25.26 12.82 -0.31
C LYS A 27 -24.26 11.76 0.13
N LYS A 28 -24.76 10.54 0.41
CA LYS A 28 -23.90 9.37 0.56
C LYS A 28 -22.98 9.31 -0.67
N PRO A 29 -21.67 9.08 -0.48
CA PRO A 29 -20.79 8.88 -1.62
C PRO A 29 -21.37 7.77 -2.50
N PRO A 30 -21.25 7.87 -3.84
CA PRO A 30 -21.64 6.78 -4.71
C PRO A 30 -20.94 5.51 -4.23
N GLU A 31 -21.67 4.39 -4.20
CA GLU A 31 -21.08 3.11 -3.81
C GLU A 31 -19.84 2.87 -4.68
N SER A 32 -18.68 2.80 -4.03
CA SER A 32 -17.40 2.63 -4.71
C SER A 32 -17.37 1.25 -5.34
N SER A 33 -17.01 1.17 -6.62
CA SER A 33 -16.70 -0.11 -7.28
C SER A 33 -15.42 -0.76 -6.75
N PHE A 34 -14.62 -0.03 -5.96
CA PHE A 34 -13.45 -0.57 -5.31
C PHE A 34 -13.84 -1.35 -4.06
N ILE A 35 -13.54 -2.64 -4.07
CA ILE A 35 -13.63 -3.50 -2.91
C ILE A 35 -12.45 -3.18 -1.99
N ALA A 36 -12.72 -2.71 -0.77
CA ALA A 36 -11.70 -2.60 0.26
C ALA A 36 -11.31 -4.01 0.70
N ALA A 37 -10.15 -4.48 0.26
CA ALA A 37 -9.59 -5.74 0.74
C ALA A 37 -9.26 -5.58 2.23
N LYS A 38 -10.01 -6.28 3.08
CA LYS A 38 -9.59 -6.47 4.46
C LYS A 38 -8.40 -7.43 4.41
N PRO A 39 -7.22 -7.08 4.97
CA PRO A 39 -6.17 -8.07 5.12
C PRO A 39 -6.77 -9.23 5.91
N ALA A 40 -6.71 -10.44 5.34
CA ALA A 40 -6.93 -11.64 6.12
C ALA A 40 -6.04 -11.51 7.36
N ALA A 41 -6.60 -11.81 8.53
CA ALA A 41 -5.93 -11.66 9.82
C ALA A 41 -4.46 -12.01 9.68
N SER A 42 -3.59 -11.10 10.14
CA SER A 42 -2.14 -11.25 10.09
C SER A 42 -1.77 -12.59 10.70
N GLU A 43 -1.70 -13.63 9.88
CA GLU A 43 -1.03 -14.86 10.22
C GLU A 43 0.40 -14.41 10.45
N PHE A 44 0.78 -14.35 11.73
CA PHE A 44 2.18 -14.29 12.10
C PHE A 44 2.79 -15.56 11.52
N VAL A 45 3.24 -15.48 10.27
CA VAL A 45 4.05 -16.51 9.67
C VAL A 45 5.31 -16.52 10.52
N SER A 46 5.37 -17.46 11.45
CA SER A 46 6.54 -17.66 12.28
C SER A 46 7.70 -17.86 11.33
N LEU A 47 8.64 -16.91 11.32
CA LEU A 47 9.85 -17.05 10.54
C LEU A 47 10.48 -18.38 10.93
N PRO A 48 10.83 -19.25 9.96
CA PRO A 48 11.48 -20.50 10.28
C PRO A 48 12.75 -20.18 11.06
N GLU A 49 13.09 -20.98 12.06
CA GLU A 49 14.31 -20.76 12.87
C GLU A 49 15.58 -21.02 12.05
N LEU A 50 15.46 -21.88 11.04
CA LEU A 50 16.53 -22.30 10.15
C LEU A 50 16.14 -22.09 8.68
N LEU A 51 17.05 -21.51 7.91
CA LEU A 51 17.06 -21.41 6.46
C LEU A 51 17.80 -22.61 5.87
N GLN A 52 17.28 -23.15 4.77
CA GLN A 52 17.93 -24.24 4.04
C GLN A 52 18.51 -23.74 2.72
N LEU A 53 19.83 -23.79 2.57
CA LEU A 53 20.54 -23.49 1.33
C LEU A 53 20.92 -24.79 0.63
N LYS A 54 20.46 -24.98 -0.61
CA LYS A 54 20.81 -26.12 -1.45
C LYS A 54 21.65 -25.66 -2.63
N HIS A 55 22.79 -26.31 -2.85
CA HIS A 55 23.66 -26.07 -4.00
C HIS A 55 24.22 -27.40 -4.53
N GLY A 56 23.78 -27.80 -5.73
CA GLY A 56 24.07 -29.13 -6.29
C GLY A 56 23.58 -30.26 -5.37
N GLN A 57 24.50 -31.13 -4.94
CA GLN A 57 24.22 -32.22 -3.97
C GLN A 57 24.42 -31.78 -2.51
N SER A 58 24.86 -30.54 -2.27
CA SER A 58 25.13 -30.03 -0.92
C SER A 58 23.91 -29.31 -0.35
N THR A 59 23.65 -29.54 0.93
CA THR A 59 22.60 -28.86 1.69
C THR A 59 23.22 -28.30 2.98
N VAL A 60 23.04 -27.02 3.22
CA VAL A 60 23.48 -26.34 4.44
C VAL A 60 22.25 -25.76 5.14
N LEU A 61 22.18 -25.96 6.46
CA LEU A 61 21.20 -25.31 7.32
C LEU A 61 21.86 -24.10 7.99
N LEU A 62 21.20 -22.96 7.87
CA LEU A 62 21.68 -21.68 8.37
C LEU A 62 20.65 -21.11 9.35
N PRO A 63 21.06 -20.51 10.47
CA PRO A 63 20.14 -19.77 11.32
C PRO A 63 19.44 -18.63 10.57
N SER A 64 18.18 -18.34 10.88
CA SER A 64 17.46 -17.25 10.20
C SER A 64 17.93 -15.85 10.56
N ASN A 65 18.77 -15.73 11.60
CA ASN A 65 19.49 -14.51 11.95
C ASN A 65 20.89 -14.42 11.30
N THR A 66 21.20 -15.29 10.32
CA THR A 66 22.46 -15.22 9.59
C THR A 66 22.62 -13.86 8.92
N ASP A 67 23.80 -13.25 9.06
CA ASP A 67 24.10 -11.95 8.49
C ASP A 67 23.94 -11.92 6.97
N VAL A 68 23.29 -10.87 6.47
CA VAL A 68 22.93 -10.74 5.05
C VAL A 68 24.17 -10.54 4.17
N LEU A 69 25.16 -9.79 4.65
CA LEU A 69 26.39 -9.55 3.87
C LEU A 69 27.22 -10.83 3.77
N TRP A 70 27.29 -11.59 4.86
CA TRP A 70 27.93 -12.90 4.87
C TRP A 70 27.22 -13.87 3.92
N LEU A 71 25.89 -13.94 3.96
CA LEU A 71 25.12 -14.80 3.07
C LEU A 71 25.33 -14.41 1.60
N ALA A 72 25.35 -13.12 1.28
CA ALA A 72 25.66 -12.63 -0.06
C ALA A 72 27.12 -12.94 -0.49
N ALA A 73 28.07 -12.92 0.43
CA ALA A 73 29.45 -13.34 0.16
C ALA A 73 29.54 -14.85 -0.13
N LEU A 74 28.84 -15.67 0.66
CA LEU A 74 28.74 -17.12 0.45
C LEU A 74 28.15 -17.43 -0.92
N LEU A 75 27.01 -16.83 -1.28
CA LEU A 75 26.37 -17.06 -2.57
C LEU A 75 27.28 -16.67 -3.75
N ARG A 76 28.04 -15.57 -3.63
CA ARG A 76 29.03 -15.16 -4.64
C ARG A 76 30.24 -16.09 -4.75
N ALA A 77 30.59 -16.79 -3.67
CA ALA A 77 31.70 -17.76 -3.70
C ALA A 77 31.27 -19.12 -4.28
N LEU A 78 29.96 -19.38 -4.35
CA LEU A 78 29.39 -20.63 -4.89
C LEU A 78 29.04 -20.56 -6.37
N SER A 79 28.95 -19.35 -6.93
CA SER A 79 28.78 -19.10 -8.38
C SER A 79 30.07 -19.25 -9.15
#